data_AF-A0A564HED3-F1
#
_entry.id   AF-A0A564HED3-F1
#
_cell.length_a   1.000
_cell.length_b   1.000
_cell.length_c   1.000
_cell.angle_alpha   90.00
_cell.angle_beta   90.00
_cell.angle_gamma   90.00
#
_symmetry.space_group_name_H-M   'P 1'
#
loop_
_entity.id
_entity.type
_entity.pdbx_description
1 polymer ?
#
loop_
_entity_poly.entity_id
_entity_poly.type
_entity_poly.pdbx_seq_one_letter_code
_entity_poly.pdbx_strand_id
1 'polypeptide(L)' 'MSMKLIEIAKALLDSKISADEYESQYLTLWRKERDDGILSKDNDNIGYCAAELFSLADCYTSYP' A
#
# COMPACT_ATOMS: atom_id res chain seq x y z
N MET A 1 -9.05 6.87 7.39
CA MET A 1 -9.15 6.31 6.04
C MET A 1 -7.75 6.18 5.47
N SER A 2 -7.45 5.06 4.84
CA SER A 2 -6.10 4.68 4.42
C SER A 2 -5.63 5.30 3.11
N MET A 3 -5.95 6.59 2.91
CA MET A 3 -5.53 7.34 1.72
C MET A 3 -4.00 7.39 1.56
N LYS A 4 -3.25 7.30 2.66
CA LYS A 4 -1.78 7.27 2.63
C LYS A 4 -1.21 6.06 1.88
N LEU A 5 -1.88 4.91 1.93
CA LEU A 5 -1.50 3.75 1.12
C LEU A 5 -1.61 4.06 -0.37
N ILE A 6 -2.70 4.72 -0.77
CA ILE A 6 -2.92 5.14 -2.16
C ILE A 6 -1.90 6.22 -2.58
N GLU A 7 -1.50 7.11 -1.67
CA GLU A 7 -0.45 8.12 -1.92
C GLU A 7 0.91 7.47 -2.19
N ILE A 8 1.26 6.40 -1.47
CA ILE A 8 2.49 5.62 -1.72
C ILE A 8 2.46 5.00 -3.12
N ALA A 9 1.33 4.40 -3.53
CA ALA A 9 1.18 3.87 -4.90
C ALA A 9 1.30 4.97 -5.97
N LYS A 10 0.73 6.15 -5.74
CA LYS A 10 0.89 7.29 -6.66
C LYS A 10 2.33 7.77 -6.73
N ALA A 11 3.07 7.77 -5.62
CA ALA A 11 4.48 8.13 -5.63
C ALA A 11 5.32 7.18 -6.49
N LEU A 12 4.99 5.89 -6.52
CA LEU A 12 5.61 4.92 -7.44
C LEU A 12 5.30 5.27 -8.90
N LEU A 13 4.03 5.54 -9.23
CA LEU A 13 3.62 5.91 -10.60
C LEU A 13 4.27 7.22 -11.08
N ASP A 14 4.48 8.17 -10.17
CA ASP A 14 5.18 9.43 -10.42
C ASP A 14 6.72 9.25 -10.50
N SER A 15 7.25 8.03 -10.38
CA SER A 15 8.69 7.73 -10.30
C SER A 15 9.42 8.46 -9.16
N LYS A 16 8.69 8.85 -8.09
CA LYS A 16 9.26 9.52 -6.91
C LYS A 16 9.90 8.54 -5.93
N ILE A 17 9.47 7.29 -5.96
CA ILE A 17 10.02 6.18 -5.20
C ILE A 17 10.25 4.98 -6.12
N SER A 18 11.19 4.11 -5.77
CA SER A 18 11.43 2.85 -6.46
C SER A 18 10.37 1.79 -6.11
N ALA A 19 10.37 0.67 -6.83
CA ALA A 19 9.51 -0.47 -6.50
C ALA A 19 9.88 -1.11 -5.15
N ASP A 20 11.17 -1.14 -4.80
CA ASP A 20 11.64 -1.59 -3.48
C ASP A 20 11.13 -0.67 -2.36
N GLU A 21 11.18 0.64 -2.59
CA GLU A 21 10.67 1.63 -1.64
C GLU A 21 9.15 1.56 -1.51
N TYR A 22 8.44 1.32 -2.62
CA TYR A 22 7.00 1.07 -2.62
C TYR A 22 6.64 -0.15 -1.76
N GLU A 23 7.23 -1.32 -2.03
CA GLU A 23 6.94 -2.55 -1.29
C GLU A 23 7.17 -2.35 0.21
N SER A 24 8.33 -1.82 0.57
CA SER A 24 8.72 -1.67 1.96
C SER A 24 7.83 -0.68 2.71
N GLN A 25 7.60 0.51 2.14
CA GLN A 25 6.78 1.55 2.76
C GLN A 25 5.32 1.13 2.84
N TYR A 26 4.79 0.55 1.76
CA TYR A 26 3.39 0.13 1.68
C TYR A 26 3.08 -0.96 2.70
N LEU A 27 3.86 -2.05 2.72
CA LEU A 27 3.62 -3.17 3.65
C LEU A 27 3.83 -2.76 5.11
N THR A 28 4.77 -1.85 5.38
CA THR A 28 4.98 -1.31 6.73
C THR A 28 3.76 -0.50 7.20
N LEU A 29 3.26 0.40 6.36
CA LEU A 29 2.08 1.21 6.70
C LEU A 29 0.82 0.35 6.80
N TRP A 30 0.65 -0.61 5.89
CA TRP A 30 -0.48 -1.55 5.90
C TRP A 30 -0.56 -2.32 7.22
N ARG A 31 0.55 -2.92 7.67
CA ARG A 31 0.60 -3.67 8.93
C ARG A 31 0.22 -2.77 10.12
N LYS A 32 0.74 -1.54 10.14
CA LYS A 32 0.41 -0.56 11.17
C LYS A 32 -1.08 -0.22 11.17
N GLU A 33 -1.64 0.12 10.02
CA GLU A 33 -3.06 0.49 9.91
C GLU A 33 -4.00 -0.68 10.19
N ARG A 34 -3.59 -1.92 9.89
CA ARG A 34 -4.28 -3.14 10.32
C ARG A 34 -4.31 -3.25 11.83
N ASP A 35 -3.14 -3.13 12.47
CA ASP A 35 -3.00 -3.31 13.92
C ASP A 35 -3.72 -2.20 14.70
N ASP A 36 -3.76 -0.98 14.15
CA ASP A 36 -4.50 0.17 14.69
C ASP A 36 -6.02 0.10 14.40
N GLY A 37 -6.49 -0.90 13.65
CA GLY A 37 -7.89 -1.03 13.24
C GLY A 37 -8.37 0.14 12.37
N ILE A 38 -7.48 0.73 11.57
CA ILE A 38 -7.77 1.83 10.64
C ILE A 38 -8.36 1.27 9.35
N LEU A 39 -7.81 0.16 8.83
CA LEU A 39 -8.27 -0.47 7.58
C LEU A 39 -9.76 -0.87 7.64
N SER A 40 -10.23 -1.34 8.80
CA SER A 40 -11.63 -1.73 9.01
C SER A 40 -12.61 -0.55 9.02
N LYS A 41 -12.10 0.68 9.04
CA LYS A 41 -12.90 1.92 9.01
C LYS A 41 -12.94 2.54 7.61
N ASP A 42 -12.27 1.94 6.63
CA ASP A 42 -12.35 2.39 5.25
C ASP A 42 -13.71 2.07 4.64
N ASN A 43 -14.15 2.93 3.72
CA ASN A 43 -15.25 2.56 2.85
C ASN A 43 -14.81 1.52 1.82
N ASP A 44 -15.77 0.83 1.23
CA ASP A 44 -15.54 -0.25 0.28
C ASP A 44 -14.55 0.14 -0.83
N ASN A 45 -14.71 1.32 -1.43
CA ASN A 45 -13.83 1.75 -2.52
C ASN A 45 -12.36 1.89 -2.09
N ILE A 46 -12.10 2.49 -0.93
CA ILE A 46 -10.74 2.65 -0.41
C ILE A 46 -10.18 1.31 0.05
N GLY A 47 -10.98 0.51 0.75
CA GLY A 47 -10.58 -0.80 1.25
C GLY A 47 -10.21 -1.76 0.11
N TYR A 48 -11.03 -1.83 -0.95
CA TYR A 48 -10.73 -2.66 -2.12
C TYR A 48 -9.49 -2.17 -2.86
N CYS A 49 -9.36 -0.87 -3.11
CA CYS A 49 -8.19 -0.31 -3.77
C CYS A 49 -6.91 -0.62 -2.98
N ALA A 50 -6.95 -0.45 -1.66
CA ALA A 50 -5.81 -0.74 -0.81
C ALA A 50 -5.49 -2.26 -0.82
N ALA A 51 -6.49 -3.13 -0.77
CA ALA A 51 -6.27 -4.58 -0.84
C ALA A 51 -5.64 -5.04 -2.17
N GLU A 52 -6.05 -4.47 -3.30
CA GLU A 52 -5.42 -4.78 -4.60
C GLU A 52 -3.95 -4.32 -4.64
N LEU A 53 -3.68 -3.10 -4.16
CA LEU A 53 -2.32 -2.56 -4.07
C LEU A 53 -1.43 -3.37 -3.12
N PHE A 54 -1.98 -3.89 -2.03
CA PHE A 54 -1.29 -4.83 -1.14
C PHE A 54 -0.87 -6.09 -1.89
N SER A 55 -1.77 -6.70 -2.67
CA SER A 55 -1.42 -7.90 -3.46
C SER A 55 -0.27 -7.64 -4.44
N LEU A 56 -0.24 -6.45 -5.06
CA LEU A 56 0.86 -6.05 -5.94
C LEU A 56 2.18 -5.87 -5.19
N ALA A 57 2.15 -5.30 -3.99
CA ALA A 57 3.33 -5.17 -3.14
C ALA A 57 3.84 -6.54 -2.65
N ASP A 58 2.93 -7.43 -2.23
CA ASP A 58 3.26 -8.77 -1.70
C ASP A 58 3.84 -9.70 -2.77
N CYS A 59 3.44 -9.53 -4.03
CA CYS A 59 3.97 -10.31 -5.15
C CYS A 59 5.27 -9.75 -5.75
N TYR A 60 5.73 -8.59 -5.29
CA TYR A 60 6.94 -7.97 -5.83
C TYR A 60 8.20 -8.74 -5.37
N THR A 61 9.08 -9.04 -6.33
CA THR A 61 10.42 -9.56 -6.06
C THR A 61 11.45 -8.67 -6.75
N SER A 62 12.43 -8.18 -5.99
CA SER A 62 13.50 -7.33 -6.51
C SER A 62 14.54 -8.07 -7.36
N TYR A 63 14.44 -9.40 -7.41
CA TYR A 63 15.29 -10.28 -8.20
C TYR A 63 14.42 -11.18 -9.11
N PRO A 64 14.84 -11.40 -10.37
CA PRO A 64 14.19 -12.33 -11.30
C PRO A 64 14.43 -13.81 -10.94
#